data_AF-A0A151EA45-F1
#
_entry.id   AF-A0A151EA45-F1
#
_cell.length_a   1.000
_cell.length_b   1.000
_cell.length_c   1.000
_cell.angle_alpha   90.00
_cell.angle_beta   90.00
_cell.angle_gamma   90.00
#
_symmetry.space_group_name_H-M   'P 1'
#
loop_
_entity.id
_entity.type
_entity.pdbx_description
1 polymer ?
#
loop_
_entity_poly.entity_id
_entity_poly.type
_entity_poly.pdbx_seq_one_letter_code
_entity_poly.pdbx_strand_id
1 'polypeptide(L)' 'MVNEQAKFEVYGQEMIEKEVKRCGNSGRIYLPPDWIGKKVKIIRVD' A
#
# COMPACT_ATOMS: atom_id res chain seq x y z
N MET A 1 8.05 22.74 -16.27
CA MET A 1 7.66 21.35 -15.97
C MET A 1 8.19 21.03 -14.58
N VAL A 2 7.37 21.20 -13.55
CA VAL A 2 7.72 20.80 -12.19
C VAL A 2 6.92 19.54 -11.91
N ASN A 3 7.61 18.40 -11.80
CA ASN A 3 7.02 17.21 -11.24
C ASN A 3 7.08 17.43 -9.72
N GLU A 4 5.99 17.88 -9.10
CA GLU A 4 5.89 17.98 -7.64
C GLU A 4 5.76 16.57 -7.06
N GLN A 5 6.83 15.78 -7.19
CA GLN A 5 6.94 14.50 -6.51
C GLN A 5 7.07 14.80 -5.01
N ALA A 6 5.95 14.64 -4.30
CA ALA A 6 5.93 14.71 -2.85
C ALA A 6 6.72 13.51 -2.29
N LYS A 7 7.71 13.78 -1.46
CA LYS A 7 8.42 12.74 -0.68
C LYS A 7 7.53 12.36 0.50
N PHE A 8 7.13 11.09 0.57
CA PHE A 8 6.43 10.55 1.73
C PHE A 8 7.43 9.77 2.59
N GLU A 9 7.59 10.17 3.85
CA GLU A 9 8.36 9.43 4.86
C GLU A 9 7.40 8.70 5.79
N VAL A 10 7.60 7.39 5.95
CA VAL A 10 6.73 6.53 6.76
C VAL A 10 7.59 5.70 7.68
N TYR A 11 7.24 5.69 8.96
CA TYR A 11 7.82 4.79 9.95
C TYR A 11 6.97 3.53 10.03
N GLY A 12 7.58 2.38 9.82
CA GLY A 12 6.91 1.07 9.87
C GLY A 12 7.90 -0.03 10.23
N GLN A 13 7.38 -1.21 10.58
CA GLN A 13 8.23 -2.38 10.85
C GLN A 13 8.67 -3.07 9.55
N GLU A 14 7.81 -3.05 8.53
CA GLU A 14 8.02 -3.71 7.24
C GLU A 14 7.26 -2.95 6.14
N MET A 15 7.81 -2.93 4.91
CA MET A 15 7.20 -2.36 3.72
C MET A 15 7.16 -3.41 2.60
N ILE A 16 5.99 -3.61 2.00
CA ILE A 16 5.80 -4.53 0.88
C ILE A 16 5.05 -3.79 -0.24
N GLU A 17 5.58 -3.85 -1.45
CA GLU A 17 4.91 -3.35 -2.66
C GLU A 17 4.08 -4.46 -3.30
N LYS A 18 2.81 -4.17 -3.58
CA LYS A 18 1.91 -5.10 -4.26
C LYS A 18 0.98 -4.36 -5.22
N GLU A 19 0.75 -4.97 -6.37
CA GLU A 19 -0.23 -4.49 -7.33
C GLU A 19 -1.65 -4.84 -6.88
N VAL A 20 -2.57 -3.87 -7.02
CA VAL A 20 -3.99 -4.10 -6.74
C VAL A 20 -4.58 -5.01 -7.82
N LYS A 21 -5.13 -6.15 -7.42
CA LYS A 21 -5.83 -7.05 -8.35
C LYS A 21 -7.33 -6.77 -8.35
N ARG A 22 -7.97 -6.91 -9.52
CA ARG A 22 -9.42 -6.71 -9.68
C ARG A 22 -10.20 -7.78 -8.90
N CYS A 23 -11.21 -7.35 -8.16
CA CYS A 23 -12.21 -8.23 -7.59
C CYS A 23 -13.59 -7.58 -7.60
N GLY A 24 -14.44 -8.00 -8.56
CA GLY A 24 -15.75 -7.39 -8.78
C GLY A 24 -15.63 -5.90 -9.07
N ASN A 25 -16.31 -5.09 -8.23
CA ASN A 25 -16.31 -3.63 -8.28
C ASN A 25 -15.22 -2.99 -7.39
N SER A 26 -14.26 -3.78 -6.90
CA SER A 26 -13.22 -3.36 -5.96
C SER A 26 -11.85 -3.87 -6.37
N GLY A 27 -10.81 -3.30 -5.74
CA GLY A 27 -9.46 -3.85 -5.76
C GLY A 27 -9.17 -4.65 -4.49
N ARG A 28 -8.36 -5.71 -4.60
CA ARG A 28 -7.84 -6.47 -3.44
C ARG A 28 -6.32 -6.51 -3.49
N ILE A 29 -5.72 -6.43 -2.30
CA ILE A 29 -4.30 -6.69 -2.06
C ILE A 29 -4.23 -7.80 -1.01
N TYR A 30 -3.56 -8.90 -1.31
CA TYR A 30 -3.32 -9.97 -0.34
C TYR A 30 -2.06 -9.62 0.48
N LEU A 31 -2.19 -9.51 1.79
CA LEU A 31 -1.09 -9.26 2.72
C LEU A 31 -0.69 -10.55 3.43
N PRO A 32 0.54 -10.64 3.99
CA PRO A 32 0.95 -11.78 4.79
C PRO A 32 -0.06 -12.10 5.91
N PRO A 33 -0.34 -13.39 6.20
CA PRO A 33 -1.36 -13.78 7.18
C PRO A 33 -1.02 -13.37 8.62
N ASP A 34 0.25 -13.20 8.94
CA ASP A 34 0.75 -12.67 10.23
C ASP A 34 0.39 -11.19 10.46
N TRP A 35 -0.04 -10.46 9.41
CA TRP A 35 -0.56 -9.09 9.53
C TRP A 35 -2.04 -9.05 9.94
N ILE A 36 -2.73 -10.19 10.04
CA ILE A 36 -4.12 -10.23 10.52
C ILE A 36 -4.20 -9.61 11.93
N GLY A 37 -5.10 -8.64 12.09
CA GLY A 37 -5.27 -7.88 13.35
C GLY A 37 -4.24 -6.77 13.58
N LYS A 38 -3.28 -6.54 12.67
CA LYS A 38 -2.35 -5.41 12.74
C LYS A 38 -2.94 -4.16 12.10
N LYS A 39 -2.49 -2.97 12.55
CA LYS A 39 -2.87 -1.69 11.96
C LYS A 39 -1.95 -1.40 10.76
N VAL A 40 -2.50 -1.49 9.56
CA VAL A 40 -1.77 -1.30 8.30
C VAL A 40 -2.17 0.04 7.66
N LYS A 41 -1.21 0.73 7.03
CA LYS A 41 -1.46 1.89 6.17
C LYS A 41 -1.15 1.50 4.73
N ILE A 42 -2.07 1.78 3.82
CA ILE A 42 -1.88 1.60 2.37
C ILE A 42 -1.74 2.99 1.76
N ILE A 43 -0.68 3.20 0.98
CA ILE A 43 -0.41 4.45 0.29
C ILE A 43 -0.39 4.13 -1.20
N ARG A 44 -1.24 4.81 -1.98
CA ARG A 44 -1.20 4.77 -3.45
C ARG A 44 -0.07 5.68 -3.92
N VAL A 45 0.76 5.21 -4.84
CA VAL A 45 1.98 5.91 -5.30
C VAL A 45 1.97 6.25 -6.80
N ASP A 46 0.90 5.89 -7.49
CA ASP A 46 0.64 6.17 -8.92
C ASP A 46 -0.46 7.21 -9.12
#